data_AF-S7JFA8-F1
#
_entry.id   AF-S7JFA8-F1
#
_cell.length_a   1.000
_cell.length_b   1.000
_cell.length_c   1.000
_cell.angle_alpha   90.00
_cell.angle_beta   90.00
_cell.angle_gamma   90.00
#
_symmetry.space_group_name_H-M   'P 1'
#
loop_
_entity.id
_entity.type
_entity.pdbx_description
1 polymer ?
#
loop_
_entity_poly.entity_id
_entity_poly.type
_entity_poly.pdbx_seq_one_letter_code
_entity_poly.pdbx_strand_id
1 'polypeptide(L)'
;MKIKRFFAKDMRTALLQVKEELGAEAVIMSNKKVAGGVEIVAAVDGETTSVAPAVTKQYGSQPRHIGTQASPKLQSTPSRRELQDDRVSLNNGSSNGASMTQRFANMLKQYSNGAHEEESQYRAENEDSLSALLKRQTDTRTTESRSSLARQLNSDSPLAKLIAEERSEARARPRLDPSRYERQREEETPMAANELENMREEMTSIRRLLEHQVSGLMWQEVERREPLRAMLIKRLERMGVSLDLADQLACYIPEDTQPQKAWKALLGLVSDQIPVVKQDILKRGGVVALLGPTGVGKTTTVAKLAARAAMEYGSDNVALVTTDTYRIGAHEQLSIYGRIMGCPVRVAKDSKELADVIYQLRNRRLILVDTAGMGQRDVRLSEQLDTLMQESGEVIHSYLVLPATAQRKVLQETIEHFRRIPLSGCIMTKLDECLSLGEFVSVVVQNSLPVAYIANGQRVPEDIVIAQPKYMVAKANELLEKSTENEPHYWNSDSERF
;
A
#
# COMPACT_ATOMS: atom_id res chain seq x y z
N MET A 1 -17.37 -29.04 -29.23
CA MET A 1 -18.23 -27.87 -29.47
C MET A 1 -19.07 -28.00 -30.74
N LYS A 2 -20.41 -28.17 -30.61
CA LYS A 2 -21.37 -27.99 -31.71
C LYS A 2 -21.97 -26.59 -31.61
N ILE A 3 -21.81 -25.76 -32.65
CA ILE A 3 -22.36 -24.40 -32.72
C ILE A 3 -23.52 -24.38 -33.72
N LYS A 4 -24.66 -23.81 -33.34
CA LYS A 4 -25.83 -23.64 -34.21
C LYS A 4 -26.45 -22.25 -34.07
N ARG A 5 -27.16 -21.85 -35.13
CA ARG A 5 -27.77 -20.53 -35.29
C ARG A 5 -29.28 -20.70 -35.50
N PHE A 6 -30.07 -19.97 -34.73
CA PHE A 6 -31.52 -20.10 -34.62
C PHE A 6 -32.19 -18.79 -35.00
N PHE A 7 -33.30 -18.86 -35.73
CA PHE A 7 -34.13 -17.72 -36.11
C PHE A 7 -35.56 -17.95 -35.66
N ALA A 8 -36.11 -17.03 -34.88
CA ALA A 8 -37.51 -17.08 -34.47
C ALA A 8 -38.14 -15.69 -34.43
N LYS A 9 -39.48 -15.64 -34.44
CA LYS A 9 -40.24 -14.38 -34.40
C LYS A 9 -39.99 -13.59 -33.11
N ASP A 10 -39.80 -14.30 -31.99
CA ASP A 10 -39.59 -13.71 -30.66
C ASP A 10 -38.43 -14.40 -29.92
N MET A 11 -37.82 -13.70 -28.96
CA MET A 11 -36.73 -14.23 -28.14
C MET A 11 -37.14 -15.52 -27.41
N ARG A 12 -38.39 -15.61 -26.94
CA ARG A 12 -38.90 -16.77 -26.20
C ARG A 12 -38.95 -18.03 -27.07
N THR A 13 -39.36 -17.89 -28.32
CA THR A 13 -39.40 -18.99 -29.29
C THR A 13 -37.99 -19.40 -29.72
N ALA A 14 -37.07 -18.43 -29.89
CA ALA A 14 -35.67 -18.74 -30.19
C ALA A 14 -34.98 -19.52 -29.05
N LEU A 15 -35.23 -19.16 -27.79
CA LEU A 15 -34.68 -19.87 -26.62
C LEU A 15 -35.27 -21.28 -26.45
N LEU A 16 -36.56 -21.46 -26.77
CA LEU A 16 -37.18 -22.79 -26.78
C LEU A 16 -36.51 -23.70 -27.82
N GLN A 17 -36.27 -23.19 -29.03
CA GLN A 17 -35.57 -23.95 -30.09
C GLN A 17 -34.14 -24.30 -29.69
N VAL A 18 -33.40 -23.37 -29.08
CA VAL A 18 -32.05 -23.64 -28.55
C VAL A 18 -32.10 -24.75 -27.50
N LYS A 19 -33.07 -24.70 -26.57
CA LYS A 19 -33.22 -25.71 -25.50
C LYS A 19 -33.64 -27.08 -26.03
N GLU A 20 -34.53 -27.13 -27.02
CA GLU A 20 -34.98 -28.38 -27.65
C GLU A 20 -33.85 -29.06 -28.43
N GLU A 21 -33.00 -28.28 -29.13
CA GLU A 21 -32.02 -28.84 -30.05
C GLU A 21 -30.61 -29.02 -29.45
N LEU A 22 -30.20 -28.12 -28.56
CA LEU A 22 -28.89 -28.15 -27.91
C LEU A 22 -28.96 -28.58 -26.44
N GLY A 23 -30.13 -28.55 -25.81
CA GLY A 23 -30.32 -28.88 -24.40
C GLY A 23 -30.19 -27.68 -23.46
N ALA A 24 -30.42 -27.90 -22.17
CA ALA A 24 -30.40 -26.85 -21.15
C ALA A 24 -29.00 -26.25 -20.92
N GLU A 25 -27.94 -27.00 -21.27
CA GLU A 25 -26.54 -26.61 -21.07
C GLU A 25 -25.95 -25.78 -22.23
N ALA A 26 -26.80 -25.30 -23.15
CA ALA A 26 -26.37 -24.50 -24.30
C ALA A 26 -25.93 -23.10 -23.90
N VAL A 27 -24.70 -22.73 -24.28
CA VAL A 27 -24.15 -21.40 -24.07
C VAL A 27 -24.49 -20.52 -25.26
N ILE A 28 -25.18 -19.41 -25.02
CA ILE A 28 -25.51 -18.41 -26.04
C ILE A 28 -24.28 -17.53 -26.30
N MET A 29 -23.80 -17.54 -27.53
CA MET A 29 -22.63 -16.78 -27.96
C MET A 29 -22.99 -15.40 -28.54
N SER A 30 -24.14 -15.28 -29.20
CA SER A 30 -24.57 -14.03 -29.84
C SER A 30 -26.09 -13.94 -29.91
N ASN A 31 -26.62 -12.73 -29.74
CA ASN A 31 -28.04 -12.40 -29.88
C ASN A 31 -28.18 -11.13 -30.74
N LYS A 32 -28.86 -11.23 -31.89
CA LYS A 32 -29.09 -10.12 -32.81
C LYS A 32 -30.57 -10.01 -33.20
N LYS A 33 -31.14 -8.81 -33.12
CA LYS A 33 -32.48 -8.52 -33.67
C LYS A 33 -32.37 -8.29 -35.17
N VAL A 34 -33.19 -8.97 -35.96
CA VAL A 34 -33.20 -8.89 -37.43
C VAL A 34 -34.61 -8.58 -37.94
N ALA A 35 -34.73 -8.05 -39.16
CA ALA A 35 -36.03 -7.77 -39.77
C ALA A 35 -36.81 -9.08 -39.95
N GLY A 36 -37.79 -9.34 -39.08
CA GLY A 36 -38.56 -10.59 -39.03
C GLY A 36 -38.40 -11.40 -37.74
N GLY A 37 -37.56 -10.97 -36.78
CA GLY A 37 -37.47 -11.59 -35.46
C GLY A 37 -36.11 -11.47 -34.77
N VAL A 38 -35.66 -12.55 -34.14
CA VAL A 38 -34.41 -12.64 -33.37
C VAL A 38 -33.56 -13.80 -33.89
N GLU A 39 -32.27 -13.55 -34.04
CA GLU A 39 -31.23 -14.50 -34.38
C GLU A 39 -30.36 -14.80 -33.14
N ILE A 40 -30.26 -16.07 -32.75
CA ILE A 40 -29.43 -16.54 -31.62
C ILE A 40 -28.39 -17.54 -32.12
N VAL A 41 -27.13 -17.35 -31.74
CA VAL A 41 -26.07 -18.36 -31.94
C VAL A 41 -25.76 -19.01 -30.59
N ALA A 42 -25.84 -20.33 -30.50
CA ALA A 42 -25.60 -21.09 -29.29
C ALA A 42 -24.68 -22.30 -29.55
N ALA A 43 -23.96 -22.73 -28.51
CA ALA A 43 -23.00 -23.82 -28.58
C ALA A 43 -23.09 -24.78 -27.40
N VAL A 44 -22.82 -26.06 -27.63
CA VAL A 44 -22.69 -27.10 -26.58
C VAL A 44 -21.42 -27.91 -26.79
N ASP A 45 -20.65 -28.12 -25.72
CA ASP A 45 -19.57 -29.08 -25.71
C ASP A 45 -20.12 -30.48 -25.41
N GLY A 46 -20.00 -31.36 -26.39
CA GLY A 46 -20.52 -32.71 -26.31
C GLY A 46 -19.47 -33.68 -25.80
N GLU A 47 -19.40 -33.86 -24.48
CA GLU A 47 -18.98 -35.10 -23.83
C GLU A 47 -19.77 -35.25 -22.52
N THR A 48 -20.82 -36.09 -22.52
CA THR A 48 -21.51 -36.51 -21.30
C THR A 48 -21.15 -37.96 -21.01
N THR A 49 -20.44 -38.22 -19.92
CA THR A 49 -20.53 -39.50 -19.22
C THR A 49 -21.26 -39.27 -17.90
N SER A 50 -22.33 -40.03 -17.74
CA SER A 50 -23.32 -40.04 -16.65
C SER A 50 -22.76 -40.49 -15.31
N VAL A 51 -23.13 -39.83 -14.19
CA VAL A 51 -23.52 -40.47 -12.92
C VAL A 51 -24.48 -39.54 -12.14
N ALA A 52 -25.53 -40.12 -11.55
CA ALA A 52 -26.54 -39.47 -10.70
C ALA A 52 -26.13 -39.49 -9.19
N PRO A 53 -26.93 -39.00 -8.22
CA PRO A 53 -26.49 -37.95 -7.28
C PRO A 53 -26.30 -38.44 -5.84
N ALA A 54 -25.56 -37.67 -5.01
CA ALA A 54 -25.96 -37.25 -3.65
C ALA A 54 -24.84 -36.55 -2.84
N VAL A 55 -25.27 -35.68 -1.91
CA VAL A 55 -24.64 -35.26 -0.64
C VAL A 55 -23.55 -34.18 -0.63
N THR A 56 -23.98 -32.98 -0.22
CA THR A 56 -23.41 -32.03 0.78
C THR A 56 -21.91 -31.76 0.93
N LYS A 57 -21.61 -30.45 1.02
CA LYS A 57 -20.58 -29.71 1.79
C LYS A 57 -19.20 -29.41 1.18
N GLN A 58 -18.94 -28.10 1.21
CA GLN A 58 -17.71 -27.38 1.59
C GLN A 58 -16.49 -27.41 0.64
N TYR A 59 -16.24 -26.23 0.05
CA TYR A 59 -15.02 -25.87 -0.65
C TYR A 59 -13.86 -25.65 0.32
N GLY A 60 -12.81 -26.46 0.17
CA GLY A 60 -11.45 -26.19 0.65
C GLY A 60 -10.49 -26.43 -0.51
N SER A 61 -9.84 -25.36 -0.96
CA SER A 61 -8.92 -25.32 -2.10
C SER A 61 -7.48 -25.60 -1.67
N GLN A 62 -6.82 -26.54 -2.35
CA GLN A 62 -5.40 -26.42 -2.71
C GLN A 62 -5.05 -27.35 -3.90
N PRO A 63 -4.34 -26.86 -4.93
CA PRO A 63 -4.05 -27.60 -6.14
C PRO A 63 -2.74 -28.41 -6.06
N ARG A 64 -2.75 -29.60 -6.68
CA ARG A 64 -1.56 -30.42 -6.97
C ARG A 64 -1.11 -30.26 -8.43
N HIS A 65 0.21 -30.29 -8.58
CA HIS A 65 1.05 -30.33 -9.77
C HIS A 65 0.69 -31.36 -10.85
N ILE A 66 1.10 -31.06 -12.10
CA ILE A 66 1.81 -31.86 -13.14
C ILE A 66 1.91 -30.90 -14.36
N GLY A 67 2.93 -30.79 -15.20
CA GLY A 67 4.22 -31.43 -15.39
C GLY A 67 4.68 -31.07 -16.82
N THR A 68 5.88 -30.50 -16.93
CA THR A 68 6.88 -30.59 -18.02
C THR A 68 6.46 -30.54 -19.51
N GLN A 69 6.99 -29.54 -20.24
CA GLN A 69 7.78 -29.72 -21.48
C GLN A 69 8.81 -28.58 -21.64
N ALA A 70 9.90 -28.88 -22.35
CA ALA A 70 11.27 -28.39 -22.10
C ALA A 70 11.75 -27.19 -22.95
N SER A 71 12.82 -26.55 -22.48
CA SER A 71 13.70 -25.61 -23.22
C SER A 71 15.16 -25.71 -22.68
N PRO A 72 16.19 -25.30 -23.44
CA PRO A 72 17.52 -25.91 -23.38
C PRO A 72 18.52 -25.25 -22.40
N LYS A 73 19.62 -26.00 -22.20
CA LYS A 73 20.73 -25.87 -21.24
C LYS A 73 21.48 -24.53 -21.25
N LEU A 74 21.78 -24.01 -20.05
CA LEU A 74 23.00 -23.23 -19.76
C LEU A 74 23.68 -23.78 -18.50
N GLN A 75 25.02 -23.80 -18.56
CA GLN A 75 25.94 -24.46 -17.65
C GLN A 75 26.04 -23.77 -16.29
N SER A 76 26.07 -24.57 -15.23
CA SER A 76 26.33 -24.15 -13.85
C SER A 76 27.78 -24.44 -13.44
N THR A 77 28.46 -23.42 -12.91
CA THR A 77 29.61 -23.57 -12.00
C THR A 77 29.16 -23.14 -10.60
N PRO A 78 29.40 -23.93 -9.53
CA PRO A 78 28.99 -23.53 -8.20
C PRO A 78 30.10 -22.71 -7.54
N SER A 79 29.85 -21.42 -7.29
CA SER A 79 30.58 -20.68 -6.24
C SER A 79 29.69 -20.61 -5.01
N ARG A 80 30.09 -21.36 -3.98
CA ARG A 80 29.46 -21.40 -2.66
C ARG A 80 29.81 -20.10 -1.93
N ARG A 81 28.86 -19.16 -1.84
CA ARG A 81 28.96 -18.03 -0.90
C ARG A 81 28.43 -18.47 0.46
N GLU A 82 29.28 -18.35 1.48
CA GLU A 82 28.97 -18.61 2.87
C GLU A 82 28.25 -17.41 3.50
N LEU A 83 27.27 -17.68 4.37
CA LEU A 83 26.40 -16.71 5.06
C LEU A 83 27.13 -15.92 6.19
N GLN A 84 28.35 -15.45 5.94
CA GLN A 84 29.15 -14.70 6.93
C GLN A 84 29.46 -13.25 6.53
N ASP A 85 29.10 -12.82 5.32
CA ASP A 85 29.43 -11.47 4.82
C ASP A 85 28.30 -10.43 4.90
N ASP A 86 27.16 -10.73 5.55
CA ASP A 86 26.09 -9.76 5.74
C ASP A 86 26.11 -9.17 7.17
N ARG A 87 27.09 -8.30 7.43
CA ARG A 87 27.14 -7.45 8.62
C ARG A 87 27.03 -5.98 8.22
N VAL A 88 25.82 -5.44 8.30
CA VAL A 88 25.57 -4.00 8.20
C VAL A 88 25.94 -3.36 9.54
N SER A 89 26.96 -2.50 9.52
CA SER A 89 27.38 -1.69 10.66
C SER A 89 26.54 -0.41 10.71
N LEU A 90 25.65 -0.29 11.71
CA LEU A 90 24.95 0.96 12.00
C LEU A 90 25.86 1.84 12.87
N ASN A 91 26.53 2.78 12.20
CA ASN A 91 27.30 3.83 12.85
C ASN A 91 26.33 4.92 13.33
N ASN A 92 26.33 5.21 14.63
CA ASN A 92 25.40 6.14 15.26
C ASN A 92 25.96 7.58 15.12
N GLY A 93 25.47 8.31 14.11
CA GLY A 93 25.67 9.75 13.93
C GLY A 93 24.38 10.51 14.24
N SER A 94 24.44 11.31 15.29
CA SER A 94 23.34 12.07 15.91
C SER A 94 22.77 13.21 15.04
N SER A 95 21.44 13.25 14.88
CA SER A 95 20.68 14.51 14.81
C SER A 95 19.18 14.33 15.12
N ASN A 96 18.77 14.82 16.29
CA ASN A 96 17.44 15.24 16.78
C ASN A 96 16.17 14.60 16.19
N GLY A 97 15.71 13.56 16.89
CA GLY A 97 14.35 13.01 16.79
C GLY A 97 13.97 12.27 18.07
N ALA A 98 14.10 12.94 19.22
CA ALA A 98 13.78 12.36 20.52
C ALA A 98 12.25 12.38 20.74
N SER A 99 11.58 11.26 20.46
CA SER A 99 10.19 11.07 20.88
C SER A 99 9.93 9.59 21.16
N MET A 100 9.25 9.33 22.28
CA MET A 100 8.79 8.03 22.79
C MET A 100 9.84 7.07 23.39
N THR A 101 10.94 6.73 22.72
CA THR A 101 11.85 5.67 23.23
C THR A 101 12.62 6.08 24.49
N GLN A 102 13.02 7.35 24.59
CA GLN A 102 13.69 7.89 25.79
C GLN A 102 12.75 8.11 26.98
N ARG A 103 11.46 8.39 26.72
CA ARG A 103 10.44 8.50 27.79
C ARG A 103 10.17 7.12 28.39
N PHE A 104 10.12 6.09 27.54
CA PHE A 104 9.98 4.70 27.96
C PHE A 104 11.19 4.22 28.78
N ALA A 105 12.41 4.59 28.37
CA ALA A 105 13.64 4.25 29.10
C ALA A 105 13.74 4.94 30.48
N ASN A 106 13.27 6.18 30.61
CA ASN A 106 13.23 6.89 31.90
C ASN A 106 12.12 6.37 32.82
N MET A 107 11.00 5.91 32.26
CA MET A 107 9.90 5.31 33.03
C MET A 107 10.27 3.93 33.59
N LEU A 108 10.98 3.10 32.82
CA LEU A 108 11.52 1.82 33.29
C LEU A 108 12.53 1.97 34.43
N LYS A 109 13.33 3.04 34.43
CA LYS A 109 14.24 3.38 35.54
C LYS A 109 13.51 3.79 36.82
N GLN A 110 12.30 4.34 36.70
CA GLN A 110 11.48 4.70 37.87
C GLN A 110 10.86 3.47 38.53
N TYR A 111 10.54 2.43 37.75
CA TYR A 111 10.04 1.17 38.32
C TYR A 111 11.13 0.28 38.94
N SER A 112 12.40 0.41 38.52
CA SER A 112 13.52 -0.33 39.16
C SER A 112 13.96 0.24 40.50
N ASN A 113 13.58 1.48 40.83
CA ASN A 113 13.98 2.19 42.06
C ASN A 113 12.88 2.26 43.13
N GLY A 114 11.77 1.53 42.96
CA GLY A 114 10.59 1.59 43.83
C GLY A 114 10.58 0.69 45.07
N ALA A 115 11.72 0.13 45.49
CA ALA A 115 11.81 -0.65 46.72
C ALA A 115 13.08 -0.29 47.53
N HIS A 116 12.84 0.19 48.75
CA HIS A 116 13.76 0.56 49.84
C HIS A 116 14.31 2.01 49.85
N GLU A 117 13.62 2.86 50.62
CA GLU A 117 14.22 3.98 51.36
C GLU A 117 14.11 3.68 52.86
N GLU A 118 15.25 3.34 53.48
CA GLU A 118 15.68 3.60 54.87
C GLU A 118 16.68 2.53 55.30
N GLU A 119 17.94 2.68 54.87
CA GLU A 119 19.14 2.46 55.71
C GLU A 119 20.38 2.85 54.90
N SER A 120 20.87 4.06 55.17
CA SER A 120 22.17 4.56 54.70
C SER A 120 23.17 4.46 55.84
N GLN A 121 23.82 3.30 55.98
CA GLN A 121 25.17 3.15 56.57
C GLN A 121 25.61 1.70 56.38
N TYR A 122 26.86 1.49 55.96
CA TYR A 122 27.49 0.23 55.54
C TYR A 122 27.20 -0.23 54.10
N ARG A 123 27.85 0.43 53.14
CA ARG A 123 28.17 -0.16 51.82
C ARG A 123 29.68 -0.16 51.63
N ALA A 124 30.33 -1.07 52.34
CA ALA A 124 31.63 -1.62 51.99
C ALA A 124 31.49 -3.14 52.13
N GLU A 125 32.06 -3.88 51.17
CA GLU A 125 32.19 -5.34 51.14
C GLU A 125 30.90 -6.12 50.80
N ASN A 126 30.71 -6.39 49.50
CA ASN A 126 30.34 -7.72 48.97
C ASN A 126 30.30 -7.65 47.43
N GLU A 127 31.49 -7.69 46.83
CA GLU A 127 31.66 -8.14 45.45
C GLU A 127 31.45 -9.66 45.41
N ASP A 128 30.24 -10.13 45.07
CA ASP A 128 30.04 -11.42 44.38
C ASP A 128 28.54 -11.62 44.05
N SER A 129 28.06 -10.88 43.04
CA SER A 129 26.75 -11.14 42.43
C SER A 129 26.94 -11.84 41.09
N LEU A 130 26.00 -12.73 40.76
CA LEU A 130 25.91 -13.59 39.57
C LEU A 130 26.40 -12.98 38.24
N SER A 131 26.33 -11.66 38.11
CA SER A 131 26.82 -10.88 36.97
C SER A 131 28.35 -10.98 36.77
N ALA A 132 29.13 -11.08 37.84
CA ALA A 132 30.58 -11.25 37.77
C ALA A 132 30.97 -12.67 37.30
N LEU A 133 30.23 -13.70 37.77
CA LEU A 133 30.40 -15.09 37.33
C LEU A 133 30.02 -15.29 35.85
N LEU A 134 28.90 -14.70 35.41
CA LEU A 134 28.46 -14.75 34.00
C LEU A 134 29.47 -14.06 33.07
N LYS A 135 30.04 -12.93 33.49
CA LYS A 135 31.05 -12.20 32.71
C LYS A 135 32.36 -13.00 32.57
N ARG A 136 32.77 -13.70 33.63
CA ARG A 136 33.95 -14.58 33.63
C ARG A 136 33.76 -15.82 32.73
N GLN A 137 32.53 -16.32 32.62
CA GLN A 137 32.18 -17.46 31.76
C GLN A 137 32.11 -17.08 30.27
N THR A 138 31.73 -15.83 29.97
CA THR A 138 31.76 -15.29 28.59
C THR A 138 33.17 -14.94 28.14
N ASP A 139 34.04 -14.50 29.05
CA ASP A 139 35.43 -14.16 28.74
C ASP A 139 36.29 -15.41 28.54
N THR A 140 36.04 -16.51 29.27
CA THR A 140 36.75 -17.79 29.09
C THR A 140 36.37 -18.51 27.79
N ARG A 141 35.13 -18.36 27.29
CA ARG A 141 34.72 -18.93 25.98
C ARG A 141 35.28 -18.19 24.77
N THR A 142 35.70 -16.94 24.92
CA THR A 142 36.21 -16.12 23.80
C THR A 142 37.73 -16.12 23.68
N THR A 143 38.47 -16.62 24.69
CA THR A 143 39.95 -16.69 24.66
C THR A 143 40.52 -17.99 24.10
N GLU A 144 39.76 -19.09 24.00
CA GLU A 144 40.28 -20.38 23.48
C GLU A 144 40.21 -20.54 21.94
N SER A 145 39.64 -19.59 21.20
CA SER A 145 39.46 -19.73 19.74
C SER A 145 40.31 -18.83 18.86
N ARG A 146 41.32 -18.11 19.39
CA ARG A 146 42.13 -17.18 18.55
C ARG A 146 43.65 -17.15 18.77
N SER A 147 44.28 -18.15 19.39
CA SER A 147 45.76 -18.16 19.47
C SER A 147 46.40 -19.55 19.40
N SER A 148 46.53 -20.10 18.20
CA SER A 148 47.60 -21.03 17.76
C SER A 148 47.28 -21.41 16.30
N LEU A 149 47.91 -20.85 15.26
CA LEU A 149 49.23 -21.23 14.76
C LEU A 149 49.57 -20.33 13.56
N ALA A 150 50.28 -19.23 13.81
CA ALA A 150 51.05 -18.53 12.78
C ALA A 150 52.35 -18.07 13.43
N ARG A 151 53.22 -19.04 13.75
CA ARG A 151 54.61 -18.78 14.06
C ARG A 151 55.46 -19.41 12.97
N GLN A 152 56.12 -18.54 12.22
CA GLN A 152 57.26 -18.82 11.36
C GLN A 152 58.19 -19.82 12.03
N LEU A 153 58.41 -20.96 11.37
CA LEU A 153 59.49 -21.89 11.72
C LEU A 153 60.31 -22.16 10.47
N ASN A 154 61.60 -21.84 10.60
CA ASN A 154 62.65 -21.90 9.60
C ASN A 154 62.79 -23.31 8.99
N SER A 155 63.01 -23.35 7.68
CA SER A 155 62.99 -24.52 6.82
C SER A 155 64.26 -25.38 6.81
N ASP A 156 65.04 -25.42 7.90
CA ASP A 156 66.27 -26.23 7.97
C ASP A 156 66.46 -26.94 9.31
N SER A 157 65.37 -27.49 9.86
CA SER A 157 65.44 -28.41 11.00
C SER A 157 65.38 -29.88 10.54
N PRO A 158 66.28 -30.77 11.01
CA PRO A 158 66.28 -32.19 10.67
C PRO A 158 64.99 -32.94 11.08
N LEU A 159 64.15 -32.35 11.93
CA LEU A 159 62.83 -32.88 12.29
C LEU A 159 61.79 -32.74 11.15
N ALA A 160 61.94 -31.72 10.30
CA ALA A 160 61.01 -31.48 9.17
C ALA A 160 61.23 -32.48 8.01
N LYS A 161 62.44 -33.04 7.87
CA LYS A 161 62.75 -34.07 6.87
C LYS A 161 62.21 -35.45 7.26
N LEU A 162 62.20 -35.78 8.56
CA LEU A 162 61.60 -37.03 9.07
C LEU A 162 60.07 -37.08 8.89
N ILE A 163 59.38 -35.94 9.06
CA ILE A 163 57.91 -35.84 8.86
C ILE A 163 57.52 -35.90 7.37
N ALA A 164 58.45 -35.56 6.47
CA ALA A 164 58.25 -35.66 5.02
C ALA A 164 58.46 -37.09 4.49
N GLU A 165 59.38 -37.87 5.08
CA GLU A 165 59.61 -39.28 4.73
C GLU A 165 58.51 -40.22 5.28
N GLU A 166 57.84 -39.85 6.37
CA GLU A 166 56.72 -40.64 6.94
C GLU A 166 55.41 -40.54 6.13
N ARG A 167 55.32 -39.63 5.15
CA ARG A 167 54.14 -39.46 4.29
C ARG A 167 54.17 -40.26 2.97
N SER A 168 55.29 -40.92 2.64
CA SER A 168 55.42 -41.67 1.37
C SER A 168 55.06 -43.15 1.44
N GLU A 169 54.69 -43.71 2.59
CA GLU A 169 54.22 -45.10 2.67
C GLU A 169 52.68 -45.17 2.70
N ALA A 170 52.11 -45.50 1.55
CA ALA A 170 50.71 -45.86 1.39
C ALA A 170 50.38 -47.13 2.20
N ARG A 171 49.93 -46.96 3.46
CA ARG A 171 49.25 -48.02 4.21
C ARG A 171 47.74 -47.94 4.01
N ALA A 172 47.22 -49.02 3.46
CA ALA A 172 45.82 -49.27 3.17
C ALA A 172 44.92 -48.92 4.36
N ARG A 173 43.90 -48.08 4.12
CA ARG A 173 42.82 -47.86 5.09
C ARG A 173 42.09 -49.20 5.28
N PRO A 174 41.91 -49.70 6.52
CA PRO A 174 41.11 -50.89 6.73
C PRO A 174 39.69 -50.63 6.24
N ARG A 175 39.20 -51.46 5.31
CA ARG A 175 37.79 -51.47 4.90
C ARG A 175 36.97 -51.93 6.11
N LEU A 176 36.43 -50.96 6.83
CA LEU A 176 35.41 -51.20 7.85
C LEU A 176 34.12 -51.63 7.12
N ASP A 177 33.66 -52.83 7.45
CA ASP A 177 32.40 -53.40 6.98
C ASP A 177 31.24 -52.48 7.42
N PRO A 178 30.47 -51.88 6.50
CA PRO A 178 29.46 -50.86 6.83
C PRO A 178 28.26 -51.44 7.59
N SER A 179 28.14 -52.76 7.70
CA SER A 179 27.01 -53.44 8.34
C SER A 179 27.11 -53.58 9.87
N ARG A 180 28.19 -53.08 10.51
CA ARG A 180 28.42 -53.23 11.96
C ARG A 180 28.24 -51.95 12.79
N TYR A 181 28.02 -50.80 12.17
CA TYR A 181 27.81 -49.50 12.83
C TYR A 181 26.37 -48.94 12.69
N GLU A 182 25.39 -49.81 12.40
CA GLU A 182 23.96 -49.46 12.35
C GLU A 182 23.21 -49.74 13.67
N ARG A 183 23.92 -49.89 14.80
CA ARG A 183 23.28 -49.91 16.12
C ARG A 183 23.77 -48.73 16.96
N GLN A 184 22.82 -47.83 17.22
CA GLN A 184 22.87 -46.69 18.14
C GLN A 184 23.71 -45.49 17.67
N ARG A 185 23.28 -44.84 16.57
CA ARG A 185 23.14 -43.39 16.62
C ARG A 185 21.72 -43.12 17.09
N GLU A 186 21.57 -42.64 18.31
CA GLU A 186 20.33 -41.97 18.70
C GLU A 186 20.11 -40.82 17.72
N GLU A 187 19.05 -40.95 16.95
CA GLU A 187 18.50 -39.87 16.14
C GLU A 187 18.21 -38.71 17.11
N GLU A 188 18.92 -37.58 16.99
CA GLU A 188 18.42 -36.32 17.54
C GLU A 188 17.06 -36.09 16.89
N THR A 189 16.02 -36.33 17.68
CA THR A 189 14.64 -36.32 17.22
C THR A 189 14.31 -34.97 16.56
N PRO A 190 13.58 -34.93 15.42
CA PRO A 190 13.03 -33.70 14.84
C PRO A 190 12.02 -33.00 15.77
N MET A 191 11.72 -33.59 16.93
CA MET A 191 10.76 -33.09 17.91
C MET A 191 11.26 -31.83 18.62
N ALA A 192 12.54 -31.73 18.99
CA ALA A 192 13.05 -30.56 19.71
C ALA A 192 13.03 -29.27 18.87
N ALA A 193 13.24 -29.36 17.56
CA ALA A 193 13.16 -28.22 16.64
C ALA A 193 11.71 -27.78 16.42
N ASN A 194 10.79 -28.74 16.24
CA ASN A 194 9.36 -28.46 16.15
C ASN A 194 8.81 -27.90 17.48
N GLU A 195 9.28 -28.36 18.64
CA GLU A 195 8.91 -27.82 19.95
C GLU A 195 9.40 -26.38 20.13
N LEU A 196 10.62 -26.06 19.66
CA LEU A 196 11.14 -24.68 19.67
C LEU A 196 10.38 -23.76 18.73
N GLU A 197 9.96 -24.25 17.57
CA GLU A 197 9.13 -23.51 16.62
C GLU A 197 7.72 -23.29 17.20
N ASN A 198 7.10 -24.31 17.79
CA ASN A 198 5.83 -24.21 18.51
C ASN A 198 5.91 -23.22 19.68
N MET A 199 6.98 -23.26 20.48
CA MET A 199 7.20 -22.28 21.55
C MET A 199 7.38 -20.86 21.01
N ARG A 200 8.02 -20.68 19.85
CA ARG A 200 8.14 -19.36 19.21
C ARG A 200 6.79 -18.88 18.70
N GLU A 201 5.98 -19.75 18.10
CA GLU A 201 4.62 -19.43 17.69
C GLU A 201 3.74 -19.06 18.89
N GLU A 202 3.82 -19.81 20.00
CA GLU A 202 3.13 -19.49 21.25
C GLU A 202 3.61 -18.16 21.84
N MET A 203 4.91 -17.89 21.88
CA MET A 203 5.46 -16.62 22.36
C MET A 203 5.05 -15.44 21.49
N THR A 204 4.97 -15.61 20.17
CA THR A 204 4.43 -14.56 19.28
C THR A 204 2.93 -14.35 19.49
N SER A 205 2.19 -15.41 19.81
CA SER A 205 0.77 -15.33 20.12
C SER A 205 0.50 -14.64 21.46
N ILE A 206 1.28 -14.96 22.50
CA ILE A 206 1.25 -14.28 23.80
C ILE A 206 1.63 -12.81 23.62
N ARG A 207 2.68 -12.52 22.84
CA ARG A 207 3.07 -11.15 22.54
C ARG A 207 1.94 -10.38 21.85
N ARG A 208 1.28 -10.96 20.85
CA ARG A 208 0.12 -10.33 20.18
C ARG A 208 -1.06 -10.10 21.13
N LEU A 209 -1.34 -11.06 22.02
CA LEU A 209 -2.39 -10.90 23.04
C LEU A 209 -2.06 -9.81 24.05
N LEU A 210 -0.81 -9.74 24.51
CA LEU A 210 -0.35 -8.68 25.41
C LEU A 210 -0.36 -7.31 24.72
N GLU A 211 0.09 -7.22 23.46
CA GLU A 211 -0.02 -5.99 22.67
C GLU A 211 -1.48 -5.53 22.53
N HIS A 212 -2.42 -6.46 22.32
CA HIS A 212 -3.85 -6.18 22.26
C HIS A 212 -4.43 -5.74 23.63
N GLN A 213 -4.07 -6.41 24.73
CA GLN A 213 -4.57 -6.06 26.06
C GLN A 213 -3.98 -4.74 26.58
N VAL A 214 -2.69 -4.51 26.39
CA VAL A 214 -2.01 -3.28 26.82
C VAL A 214 -2.54 -2.06 26.05
N SER A 215 -2.75 -2.19 24.74
CA SER A 215 -3.35 -1.12 23.95
C SER A 215 -4.77 -0.78 24.44
N GLY A 216 -5.60 -1.79 24.74
CA GLY A 216 -6.93 -1.59 25.31
C GLY A 216 -6.91 -0.90 26.68
N LEU A 217 -5.98 -1.27 27.58
CA LEU A 217 -5.83 -0.67 28.91
C LEU A 217 -5.34 0.78 28.83
N MET A 218 -4.42 1.10 27.91
CA MET A 218 -3.97 2.49 27.69
C MET A 218 -5.13 3.39 27.24
N TRP A 219 -6.01 2.90 26.37
CA TRP A 219 -7.22 3.63 25.97
C TRP A 219 -8.17 3.87 27.13
N GLN A 220 -8.37 2.86 28.00
CA GLN A 220 -9.21 3.00 29.19
C GLN A 220 -8.65 4.01 30.19
N GLU A 221 -7.32 4.07 30.34
CA GLU A 221 -6.69 5.05 31.22
C GLU A 221 -6.84 6.48 30.67
N VAL A 222 -6.69 6.67 29.35
CA VAL A 222 -6.94 7.97 28.70
C VAL A 222 -8.41 8.38 28.82
N GLU A 223 -9.36 7.45 28.64
CA GLU A 223 -10.80 7.74 28.85
C GLU A 223 -11.12 8.17 30.28
N ARG A 224 -10.39 7.63 31.26
CA ARG A 224 -10.60 7.95 32.68
C ARG A 224 -9.94 9.27 33.07
N ARG A 225 -8.74 9.55 32.58
CA ARG A 225 -7.99 10.77 32.91
C ARG A 225 -8.48 11.98 32.14
N GLU A 226 -8.71 11.81 30.84
CA GLU A 226 -9.00 12.90 29.90
C GLU A 226 -10.22 12.55 29.04
N PRO A 227 -11.44 12.55 29.62
CA PRO A 227 -12.65 12.09 28.94
C PRO A 227 -13.00 12.96 27.72
N LEU A 228 -12.73 14.27 27.80
CA LEU A 228 -12.94 15.19 26.66
C LEU A 228 -12.05 14.82 25.48
N ARG A 229 -10.76 14.56 25.73
CA ARG A 229 -9.81 14.17 24.69
C ARG A 229 -10.22 12.86 24.03
N ALA A 230 -10.54 11.85 24.83
CA ALA A 230 -10.99 10.55 24.31
C ALA A 230 -12.26 10.69 23.45
N MET A 231 -13.21 11.53 23.87
CA MET A 231 -14.42 11.85 23.08
C MET A 231 -14.05 12.48 21.73
N LEU A 232 -13.13 13.45 21.72
CA LEU A 232 -12.72 14.15 20.50
C LEU A 232 -11.99 13.21 19.52
N ILE A 233 -11.12 12.34 20.02
CA ILE A 233 -10.41 11.36 19.19
C ILE A 233 -11.40 10.38 18.54
N LYS A 234 -12.31 9.80 19.33
CA LYS A 234 -13.36 8.90 18.79
C LYS A 234 -14.21 9.58 17.72
N ARG A 235 -14.53 10.87 17.92
CA ARG A 235 -15.31 11.64 16.95
C ARG A 235 -14.54 11.93 15.66
N LEU A 236 -13.25 12.25 15.75
CA LEU A 236 -12.38 12.41 14.57
C LEU A 236 -12.18 11.09 13.83
N GLU A 237 -12.03 9.98 14.55
CA GLU A 237 -11.91 8.65 13.96
C GLU A 237 -13.19 8.27 13.19
N ARG A 238 -14.37 8.55 13.75
CA ARG A 238 -15.66 8.40 13.03
C ARG A 238 -15.76 9.27 11.78
N MET A 239 -15.09 10.42 11.76
CA MET A 239 -14.98 11.29 10.57
C MET A 239 -14.02 10.72 9.52
N GLY A 240 -13.32 9.61 9.81
CA GLY A 240 -12.34 8.95 8.94
C GLY A 240 -10.89 9.40 9.17
N VAL A 241 -10.65 10.30 10.13
CA VAL A 241 -9.31 10.81 10.43
C VAL A 241 -8.44 9.71 11.04
N SER A 242 -7.15 9.66 10.68
CA SER A 242 -6.22 8.68 11.24
C SER A 242 -6.04 8.89 12.75
N LEU A 243 -5.85 7.79 13.47
CA LEU A 243 -5.68 7.83 14.92
C LEU A 243 -4.49 8.71 15.33
N ASP A 244 -3.37 8.62 14.62
CA ASP A 244 -2.18 9.42 14.89
C ASP A 244 -2.44 10.92 14.74
N LEU A 245 -3.17 11.32 13.69
CA LEU A 245 -3.51 12.72 13.46
C LEU A 245 -4.56 13.20 14.47
N ALA A 246 -5.54 12.36 14.80
CA ALA A 246 -6.57 12.69 15.77
C ALA A 246 -5.97 12.89 17.18
N ASP A 247 -5.07 12.00 17.60
CA ASP A 247 -4.38 12.08 18.87
C ASP A 247 -3.48 13.32 18.97
N GLN A 248 -2.72 13.61 17.90
CA GLN A 248 -1.90 14.82 17.81
C GLN A 248 -2.72 16.11 17.92
N LEU A 249 -3.86 16.18 17.22
CA LEU A 249 -4.70 17.37 17.23
C LEU A 249 -5.44 17.55 18.56
N ALA A 250 -5.86 16.44 19.18
CA ALA A 250 -6.52 16.48 20.48
C ALA A 250 -5.58 16.98 21.60
N CYS A 251 -4.26 16.81 21.49
CA CYS A 251 -3.28 17.37 22.43
C CYS A 251 -3.31 18.89 22.55
N TYR A 252 -3.75 19.61 21.52
CA TYR A 252 -3.72 21.07 21.50
C TYR A 252 -4.94 21.71 22.18
N ILE A 253 -5.91 20.90 22.63
CA ILE A 253 -7.15 21.39 23.21
C ILE A 253 -7.09 21.27 24.74
N PRO A 254 -7.23 22.39 25.48
CA PRO A 254 -7.31 22.36 26.93
C PRO A 254 -8.56 21.61 27.43
N GLU A 255 -8.40 20.83 28.49
CA GLU A 255 -9.46 20.04 29.12
C GLU A 255 -10.63 20.88 29.66
N ASP A 256 -10.36 22.13 30.04
CA ASP A 256 -11.36 23.05 30.60
C ASP A 256 -12.36 23.58 29.55
N THR A 257 -12.17 23.23 28.28
CA THR A 257 -12.98 23.74 27.18
C THR A 257 -14.30 22.98 27.07
N GLN A 258 -15.41 23.72 26.95
CA GLN A 258 -16.73 23.11 26.68
C GLN A 258 -16.70 22.24 25.40
N PRO A 259 -17.33 21.04 25.39
CA PRO A 259 -17.23 20.09 24.28
C PRO A 259 -17.58 20.66 22.90
N GLN A 260 -18.59 21.52 22.81
CA GLN A 260 -19.01 22.16 21.56
C GLN A 260 -17.97 23.16 21.02
N LYS A 261 -17.33 23.91 21.93
CA LYS A 261 -16.27 24.87 21.57
C LYS A 261 -14.99 24.12 21.23
N ALA A 262 -14.67 23.06 21.97
CA ALA A 262 -13.56 22.16 21.71
C ALA A 262 -13.66 21.54 20.31
N TRP A 263 -14.83 21.04 19.92
CA TRP A 263 -15.05 20.49 18.58
C TRP A 263 -14.82 21.53 17.47
N LYS A 264 -15.38 22.73 17.61
CA LYS A 264 -15.17 23.81 16.63
C LYS A 264 -13.70 24.23 16.54
N ALA A 265 -13.01 24.32 17.67
CA ALA A 265 -11.58 24.60 17.71
C ALA A 265 -10.78 23.50 17.01
N LEU A 266 -11.11 22.23 17.26
CA LEU A 266 -10.48 21.07 16.63
C LEU A 266 -10.63 21.09 15.11
N LEU A 267 -11.83 21.38 14.60
CA LEU A 267 -12.07 21.54 13.16
C LEU A 267 -11.25 22.70 12.57
N GLY A 268 -11.08 23.79 13.32
CA GLY A 268 -10.16 24.88 12.97
C GLY A 268 -8.72 24.39 12.82
N LEU A 269 -8.22 23.64 13.82
CA LEU A 269 -6.88 23.06 13.78
C LEU A 269 -6.69 22.09 12.61
N VAL A 270 -7.67 21.21 12.33
CA VAL A 270 -7.63 20.35 11.14
C VAL A 270 -7.54 21.19 9.87
N SER A 271 -8.33 22.27 9.79
CA SER A 271 -8.34 23.16 8.62
C SER A 271 -6.97 23.81 8.39
N ASP A 272 -6.31 24.24 9.46
CA ASP A 272 -4.99 24.89 9.39
C ASP A 272 -3.87 23.91 9.00
N GLN A 273 -4.03 22.62 9.28
CA GLN A 273 -3.07 21.58 8.89
C GLN A 273 -3.18 21.14 7.43
N ILE A 274 -4.29 21.41 6.74
CA ILE A 274 -4.48 20.95 5.35
C ILE A 274 -3.64 21.82 4.40
N PRO A 275 -2.61 21.26 3.74
CA PRO A 275 -1.84 21.99 2.74
C PRO A 275 -2.71 22.27 1.50
N VAL A 276 -2.73 23.53 1.06
CA VAL A 276 -3.39 23.95 -0.19
C VAL A 276 -2.42 24.70 -1.09
N VAL A 277 -2.63 24.59 -2.39
CA VAL A 277 -1.76 25.25 -3.37
C VAL A 277 -1.97 26.77 -3.31
N LYS A 278 -0.87 27.52 -3.20
CA LYS A 278 -0.90 29.00 -3.10
C LYS A 278 -1.25 29.69 -4.41
N GLN A 279 -0.87 29.10 -5.54
CA GLN A 279 -1.11 29.64 -6.88
C GLN A 279 -2.04 28.73 -7.68
N ASP A 280 -3.10 29.31 -8.22
CA ASP A 280 -4.04 28.61 -9.07
C ASP A 280 -3.38 28.17 -10.39
N ILE A 281 -3.62 26.91 -10.78
CA ILE A 281 -3.21 26.31 -12.05
C ILE A 281 -3.59 27.21 -13.24
N LEU A 282 -4.81 27.75 -13.23
CA LEU A 282 -5.33 28.59 -14.32
C LEU A 282 -4.61 29.94 -14.43
N LYS A 283 -4.22 30.51 -13.28
CA LYS A 283 -3.48 31.78 -13.22
C LYS A 283 -2.02 31.61 -13.59
N ARG A 284 -1.40 30.52 -13.14
CA ARG A 284 0.00 30.20 -13.43
C ARG A 284 0.23 29.91 -14.92
N GLY A 285 -0.69 29.19 -15.55
CA GLY A 285 -0.53 28.72 -16.93
C GLY A 285 0.62 27.71 -17.06
N GLY A 286 1.03 27.44 -18.30
CA GLY A 286 2.08 26.48 -18.64
C GLY A 286 1.55 25.07 -18.91
N VAL A 287 2.43 24.07 -18.78
CA VAL A 287 2.12 22.66 -19.05
C VAL A 287 1.75 21.96 -17.75
N VAL A 288 0.56 21.38 -17.71
CA VAL A 288 -0.01 20.73 -16.54
C VAL A 288 -0.39 19.30 -16.89
N ALA A 289 0.19 18.34 -16.19
CA ALA A 289 -0.08 16.92 -16.41
C ALA A 289 -0.89 16.34 -15.23
N LEU A 290 -1.99 15.67 -15.54
CA LEU A 290 -2.79 14.96 -14.53
C LEU A 290 -2.40 13.49 -14.47
N LEU A 291 -1.91 13.06 -13.32
CA LEU A 291 -1.46 11.70 -13.05
C LEU A 291 -2.40 10.99 -12.07
N GLY A 292 -2.37 9.66 -12.05
CA GLY A 292 -3.12 8.87 -11.08
C GLY A 292 -3.73 7.59 -11.64
N PRO A 293 -4.34 6.75 -10.77
CA PRO A 293 -4.84 5.44 -11.16
C PRO A 293 -6.00 5.51 -12.15
N THR A 294 -6.34 4.37 -12.76
CA THR A 294 -7.50 4.29 -13.66
C THR A 294 -8.82 4.61 -12.92
N GLY A 295 -9.78 5.21 -13.61
CA GLY A 295 -11.13 5.43 -13.06
C GLY A 295 -11.28 6.53 -11.98
N VAL A 296 -10.21 7.24 -11.61
CA VAL A 296 -10.27 8.35 -10.62
C VAL A 296 -10.86 9.65 -11.16
N GLY A 297 -11.05 9.77 -12.48
CA GLY A 297 -11.63 10.95 -13.12
C GLY A 297 -10.63 11.94 -13.73
N LYS A 298 -9.43 11.48 -14.15
CA LYS A 298 -8.40 12.34 -14.81
C LYS A 298 -8.94 13.06 -16.05
N THR A 299 -9.41 12.33 -17.05
CA THR A 299 -9.94 12.88 -18.31
C THR A 299 -11.07 13.88 -18.06
N THR A 300 -12.00 13.55 -17.14
CA THR A 300 -13.07 14.46 -16.75
C THR A 300 -12.54 15.72 -16.06
N THR A 301 -11.53 15.58 -15.20
CA THR A 301 -10.89 16.71 -14.51
C THR A 301 -10.16 17.62 -15.51
N VAL A 302 -9.45 17.04 -16.50
CA VAL A 302 -8.85 17.79 -17.61
C VAL A 302 -9.93 18.58 -18.35
N ALA A 303 -11.04 17.95 -18.72
CA ALA A 303 -12.14 18.63 -19.40
C ALA A 303 -12.73 19.79 -18.57
N LYS A 304 -12.92 19.60 -17.26
CA LYS A 304 -13.41 20.66 -16.35
C LYS A 304 -12.44 21.83 -16.24
N LEU A 305 -11.14 21.55 -16.09
CA LEU A 305 -10.11 22.60 -16.05
C LEU A 305 -10.02 23.33 -17.39
N ALA A 306 -10.10 22.61 -18.51
CA ALA A 306 -10.07 23.20 -19.85
C ALA A 306 -11.28 24.10 -20.10
N ALA A 307 -12.48 23.65 -19.72
CA ALA A 307 -13.71 24.42 -19.87
C ALA A 307 -13.65 25.70 -19.04
N ARG A 308 -13.19 25.60 -17.78
CA ARG A 308 -13.02 26.77 -16.91
C ARG A 308 -11.97 27.74 -17.46
N ALA A 309 -10.84 27.23 -17.95
CA ALA A 309 -9.80 28.03 -18.58
C ALA A 309 -10.27 28.71 -19.86
N ALA A 310 -11.05 28.01 -20.70
CA ALA A 310 -11.59 28.54 -21.94
C ALA A 310 -12.65 29.62 -21.69
N MET A 311 -13.45 29.49 -20.63
CA MET A 311 -14.39 30.54 -20.21
C MET A 311 -13.68 31.78 -19.68
N GLU A 312 -12.56 31.62 -18.96
CA GLU A 312 -11.86 32.74 -18.33
C GLU A 312 -10.87 33.46 -19.27
N TYR A 313 -10.19 32.71 -20.15
CA TYR A 313 -9.12 33.24 -21.00
C TYR A 313 -9.37 33.05 -22.51
N GLY A 314 -10.47 32.41 -22.91
CA GLY A 314 -10.76 32.07 -24.30
C GLY A 314 -10.20 30.72 -24.71
N SER A 315 -10.93 30.03 -25.59
CA SER A 315 -10.58 28.69 -26.11
C SER A 315 -9.24 28.67 -26.87
N ASP A 316 -8.87 29.80 -27.48
CA ASP A 316 -7.59 29.97 -28.15
C ASP A 316 -6.39 30.01 -27.20
N ASN A 317 -6.58 30.11 -25.89
CA ASN A 317 -5.47 30.12 -24.95
C ASN A 317 -5.26 28.76 -24.27
N VAL A 318 -6.08 27.76 -24.60
CA VAL A 318 -6.10 26.45 -23.95
C VAL A 318 -5.90 25.36 -24.98
N ALA A 319 -5.01 24.42 -24.71
CA ALA A 319 -4.83 23.22 -25.51
C ALA A 319 -4.92 21.96 -24.66
N LEU A 320 -5.45 20.91 -25.27
CA LEU A 320 -5.62 19.60 -24.66
C LEU A 320 -4.71 18.60 -25.37
N VAL A 321 -3.98 17.80 -24.59
CA VAL A 321 -3.16 16.71 -25.10
C VAL A 321 -3.56 15.44 -24.36
N THR A 322 -3.75 14.34 -25.08
CA THR A 322 -3.97 13.04 -24.45
C THR A 322 -2.84 12.07 -24.81
N THR A 323 -2.34 11.37 -23.80
CA THR A 323 -1.44 10.23 -23.95
C THR A 323 -2.12 8.89 -23.65
N ASP A 324 -3.42 8.90 -23.29
CA ASP A 324 -4.21 7.68 -23.10
C ASP A 324 -4.67 7.13 -24.46
N THR A 325 -3.76 6.41 -25.13
CA THR A 325 -4.03 5.75 -26.41
C THR A 325 -4.60 4.33 -26.24
N TYR A 326 -4.58 3.80 -25.02
CA TYR A 326 -5.11 2.47 -24.71
C TYR A 326 -6.63 2.47 -24.58
N ARG A 327 -7.21 3.55 -24.03
CA ARG A 327 -8.66 3.67 -23.83
C ARG A 327 -9.29 4.49 -24.95
N ILE A 328 -9.78 3.80 -25.98
CA ILE A 328 -10.45 4.42 -27.14
C ILE A 328 -11.53 5.45 -26.70
N GLY A 329 -12.36 5.08 -25.72
CA GLY A 329 -13.41 5.97 -25.20
C GLY A 329 -12.91 7.21 -24.46
N ALA A 330 -11.73 7.18 -23.84
CA ALA A 330 -11.16 8.36 -23.16
C ALA A 330 -10.70 9.40 -24.19
N HIS A 331 -10.01 8.95 -25.25
CA HIS A 331 -9.61 9.82 -26.35
C HIS A 331 -10.82 10.46 -27.05
N GLU A 332 -11.85 9.67 -27.38
CA GLU A 332 -13.06 10.17 -28.02
C GLU A 332 -13.81 11.16 -27.11
N GLN A 333 -13.93 10.85 -25.82
CA GLN A 333 -14.55 11.73 -24.84
C GLN A 333 -13.83 13.08 -24.75
N LEU A 334 -12.49 13.10 -24.63
CA LEU A 334 -11.74 14.35 -24.58
C LEU A 334 -11.83 15.13 -25.90
N SER A 335 -11.87 14.44 -27.05
CA SER A 335 -12.03 15.05 -28.36
C SER A 335 -13.40 15.71 -28.53
N ILE A 336 -14.47 15.08 -28.04
CA ILE A 336 -15.82 15.66 -28.02
C ILE A 336 -15.83 16.92 -27.15
N TYR A 337 -15.28 16.85 -25.94
CA TYR A 337 -15.16 18.01 -25.06
C TYR A 337 -14.40 19.16 -25.73
N GLY A 338 -13.23 18.89 -26.32
CA GLY A 338 -12.45 19.90 -27.02
C GLY A 338 -13.22 20.53 -28.19
N ARG A 339 -13.96 19.75 -28.98
CA ARG A 339 -14.82 20.28 -30.05
C ARG A 339 -15.93 21.17 -29.52
N ILE A 340 -16.57 20.80 -28.41
CA ILE A 340 -17.63 21.61 -27.77
C ILE A 340 -17.06 22.96 -27.26
N MET A 341 -15.87 22.93 -26.66
CA MET A 341 -15.24 24.13 -26.10
C MET A 341 -14.48 24.97 -27.13
N GLY A 342 -14.24 24.44 -28.34
CA GLY A 342 -13.37 25.07 -29.34
C GLY A 342 -11.88 24.98 -29.01
N CYS A 343 -11.47 24.10 -28.09
CA CYS A 343 -10.07 23.92 -27.72
C CYS A 343 -9.39 22.87 -28.63
N PRO A 344 -8.18 23.11 -29.15
CA PRO A 344 -7.44 22.11 -29.90
C PRO A 344 -7.10 20.89 -29.04
N VAL A 345 -7.41 19.70 -29.54
CA VAL A 345 -7.03 18.41 -28.94
C VAL A 345 -5.96 17.74 -29.81
N ARG A 346 -4.88 17.30 -29.18
CA ARG A 346 -3.80 16.53 -29.80
C ARG A 346 -3.61 15.20 -29.08
N VAL A 347 -3.14 14.21 -29.83
CA VAL A 347 -2.80 12.88 -29.30
C VAL A 347 -1.29 12.75 -29.39
N ALA A 348 -0.68 12.26 -28.33
CA ALA A 348 0.73 11.91 -28.32
C ALA A 348 0.88 10.46 -27.83
N LYS A 349 1.51 9.61 -28.65
CA LYS A 349 1.73 8.19 -28.35
C LYS A 349 2.98 7.97 -27.51
N ASP A 350 4.02 8.74 -27.79
CA ASP A 350 5.35 8.61 -27.21
C ASP A 350 5.83 9.92 -26.56
N SER A 351 6.87 9.83 -25.73
CA SER A 351 7.47 11.00 -25.08
C SER A 351 7.95 12.05 -26.08
N LYS A 352 8.60 11.62 -27.17
CA LYS A 352 9.08 12.53 -28.23
C LYS A 352 7.94 13.28 -28.91
N GLU A 353 6.87 12.56 -29.26
CA GLU A 353 5.69 13.18 -29.88
C GLU A 353 5.01 14.15 -28.92
N LEU A 354 4.97 13.84 -27.62
CA LEU A 354 4.45 14.76 -26.61
C LEU A 354 5.31 16.04 -26.52
N ALA A 355 6.64 15.92 -26.53
CA ALA A 355 7.54 17.07 -26.53
C ALA A 355 7.33 17.94 -27.78
N ASP A 356 7.20 17.33 -28.97
CA ASP A 356 6.92 18.04 -30.22
C ASP A 356 5.56 18.77 -30.17
N VAL A 357 4.53 18.12 -29.63
CA VAL A 357 3.19 18.69 -29.47
C VAL A 357 3.21 19.86 -28.48
N ILE A 358 3.91 19.73 -27.35
CA ILE A 358 4.09 20.82 -26.38
C ILE A 358 4.79 22.01 -27.06
N TYR A 359 5.87 21.75 -27.79
CA TYR A 359 6.61 22.79 -28.51
C TYR A 359 5.75 23.53 -29.55
N GLN A 360 4.90 22.82 -30.29
CA GLN A 360 3.95 23.42 -31.24
C GLN A 360 2.88 24.27 -30.56
N LEU A 361 2.51 23.93 -29.33
CA LEU A 361 1.43 24.57 -28.57
C LEU A 361 1.94 25.61 -27.57
N ARG A 362 3.25 25.88 -27.49
CA ARG A 362 3.89 26.83 -26.54
C ARG A 362 3.31 28.26 -26.57
N ASN A 363 2.69 28.65 -27.68
CA ASN A 363 2.06 29.97 -27.82
C ASN A 363 0.71 30.05 -27.07
N ARG A 364 0.18 28.92 -26.60
CA ARG A 364 -1.03 28.84 -25.79
C ARG A 364 -0.66 29.04 -24.33
N ARG A 365 -1.54 29.68 -23.57
CA ARG A 365 -1.31 29.97 -22.15
C ARG A 365 -1.30 28.71 -21.29
N LEU A 366 -2.17 27.75 -21.58
CA LEU A 366 -2.36 26.54 -20.77
C LEU A 366 -2.43 25.31 -21.66
N ILE A 367 -1.58 24.33 -21.36
CA ILE A 367 -1.57 23.02 -22.01
C ILE A 367 -1.90 21.98 -20.95
N LEU A 368 -3.03 21.30 -21.10
CA LEU A 368 -3.47 20.26 -20.18
C LEU A 368 -3.21 18.88 -20.80
N VAL A 369 -2.43 18.06 -20.10
CA VAL A 369 -2.05 16.71 -20.53
C VAL A 369 -2.86 15.69 -19.72
N ASP A 370 -3.72 14.94 -20.41
CA ASP A 370 -4.42 13.76 -19.88
C ASP A 370 -3.54 12.53 -20.06
N THR A 371 -3.08 11.94 -18.95
CA THR A 371 -2.25 10.73 -19.03
C THR A 371 -3.06 9.46 -18.94
N ALA A 372 -2.55 8.40 -19.57
CA ALA A 372 -3.08 7.05 -19.38
C ALA A 372 -3.24 6.73 -17.89
N GLY A 373 -4.35 6.09 -17.53
CA GLY A 373 -4.56 5.65 -16.16
C GLY A 373 -3.59 4.55 -15.78
N MET A 374 -2.84 4.78 -14.70
CA MET A 374 -1.84 3.80 -14.26
C MET A 374 -2.51 2.64 -13.53
N GLY A 375 -2.18 1.42 -13.92
CA GLY A 375 -2.24 0.31 -12.98
C GLY A 375 -1.14 0.51 -11.92
N GLN A 376 -1.34 0.01 -10.70
CA GLN A 376 -0.38 0.12 -9.58
C GLN A 376 1.02 -0.47 -9.86
N ARG A 377 1.32 -0.96 -11.08
CA ARG A 377 2.57 -1.67 -11.42
C ARG A 377 3.28 -1.11 -12.65
N ASP A 378 2.83 0.00 -13.22
CA ASP A 378 3.40 0.50 -14.48
C ASP A 378 4.59 1.44 -14.23
N VAL A 379 5.78 0.84 -14.08
CA VAL A 379 7.07 1.53 -13.87
C VAL A 379 7.46 2.41 -15.06
N ARG A 380 6.94 2.11 -16.26
CA ARG A 380 7.38 2.66 -17.55
C ARG A 380 7.11 4.16 -17.74
N LEU A 381 6.01 4.71 -17.22
CA LEU A 381 5.72 6.13 -17.42
C LEU A 381 6.52 7.05 -16.48
N SER A 382 7.05 6.54 -15.36
CA SER A 382 7.96 7.34 -14.50
C SER A 382 9.24 7.71 -15.24
N GLU A 383 9.82 6.74 -15.96
CA GLU A 383 10.96 6.97 -16.86
C GLU A 383 10.59 7.89 -18.02
N GLN A 384 9.39 7.73 -18.60
CA GLN A 384 8.94 8.61 -19.69
C GLN A 384 8.72 10.05 -19.22
N LEU A 385 8.19 10.28 -18.01
CA LEU A 385 7.99 11.62 -17.46
C LEU A 385 9.31 12.30 -17.08
N ASP A 386 10.27 11.57 -16.49
CA ASP A 386 11.61 12.09 -16.22
C ASP A 386 12.33 12.47 -17.52
N THR A 387 12.22 11.62 -18.54
CA THR A 387 12.76 11.89 -19.89
C THR A 387 12.08 13.11 -20.51
N LEU A 388 10.75 13.23 -20.39
CA LEU A 388 9.99 14.38 -20.87
C LEU A 388 10.38 15.68 -20.19
N MET A 389 10.60 15.67 -18.86
CA MET A 389 11.05 16.85 -18.12
C MET A 389 12.46 17.29 -18.53
N GLN A 390 13.31 16.36 -18.96
CA GLN A 390 14.64 16.65 -19.49
C GLN A 390 14.63 17.12 -20.95
N GLU A 391 13.78 16.54 -21.80
CA GLU A 391 13.73 16.83 -23.24
C GLU A 391 12.94 18.09 -23.59
N SER A 392 11.86 18.40 -22.87
CA SER A 392 10.95 19.49 -23.25
C SER A 392 11.45 20.90 -22.92
N GLY A 393 12.42 21.04 -22.00
CA GLY A 393 12.95 22.34 -21.56
C GLY A 393 11.95 23.24 -20.82
N GLU A 394 10.67 22.88 -20.82
CA GLU A 394 9.60 23.51 -20.05
C GLU A 394 9.28 22.70 -18.80
N VAL A 395 8.99 23.38 -17.69
CA VAL A 395 8.67 22.72 -16.43
C VAL A 395 7.25 22.15 -16.51
N ILE A 396 7.11 20.83 -16.58
CA ILE A 396 5.80 20.15 -16.51
C ILE A 396 5.33 20.09 -15.06
N HIS A 397 4.11 20.56 -14.80
CA HIS A 397 3.55 20.60 -13.46
C HIS A 397 2.62 19.42 -13.27
N SER A 398 3.11 18.39 -12.57
CA SER A 398 2.38 17.15 -12.35
C SER A 398 1.45 17.26 -11.14
N TYR A 399 0.16 17.00 -11.35
CA TYR A 399 -0.84 16.93 -10.29
C TYR A 399 -1.41 15.52 -10.16
N LEU A 400 -1.43 15.00 -8.95
CA LEU A 400 -1.97 13.67 -8.67
C LEU A 400 -3.48 13.75 -8.42
N VAL A 401 -4.27 13.06 -9.24
CA VAL A 401 -5.72 12.99 -9.09
C VAL A 401 -6.07 11.82 -8.18
N LEU A 402 -6.75 12.13 -7.07
CA LEU A 402 -7.09 11.18 -6.01
C LEU A 402 -8.60 11.23 -5.73
N PRO A 403 -9.28 10.07 -5.70
CA PRO A 403 -10.71 10.02 -5.39
C PRO A 403 -10.95 10.12 -3.88
N ALA A 404 -11.92 10.93 -3.47
CA ALA A 404 -12.37 11.04 -2.08
C ALA A 404 -13.07 9.76 -1.57
N THR A 405 -13.49 8.87 -2.47
CA THR A 405 -14.16 7.59 -2.13
C THR A 405 -13.19 6.47 -1.77
N ALA A 406 -11.88 6.66 -1.93
CA ALA A 406 -10.89 5.62 -1.66
C ALA A 406 -10.53 5.54 -0.17
N GLN A 407 -10.26 4.31 0.28
CA GLN A 407 -9.78 4.07 1.64
C GLN A 407 -8.37 4.62 1.84
N ARG A 408 -8.06 5.00 3.09
CA ARG A 408 -6.75 5.53 3.50
C ARG A 408 -5.56 4.73 2.98
N LYS A 409 -5.61 3.40 3.11
CA LYS A 409 -4.51 2.51 2.67
C LYS A 409 -4.26 2.60 1.16
N VAL A 410 -5.32 2.65 0.36
CA VAL A 410 -5.23 2.75 -1.11
C VAL A 410 -4.68 4.11 -1.53
N LEU A 411 -5.11 5.18 -0.87
CA LEU A 411 -4.57 6.52 -1.11
C LEU A 411 -3.09 6.61 -0.76
N GLN A 412 -2.68 6.08 0.39
CA GLN A 412 -1.28 6.06 0.82
C GLN A 412 -0.40 5.26 -0.14
N GLU A 413 -0.84 4.06 -0.54
CA GLU A 413 -0.14 3.25 -1.53
C GLU A 413 0.00 3.98 -2.86
N THR A 414 -1.07 4.65 -3.31
CA THR A 414 -1.04 5.44 -4.55
C THR A 414 0.01 6.55 -4.45
N ILE A 415 0.02 7.34 -3.39
CA ILE A 415 1.00 8.42 -3.22
C ILE A 415 2.43 7.88 -3.19
N GLU A 416 2.68 6.77 -2.50
CA GLU A 416 4.02 6.17 -2.44
C GLU A 416 4.51 5.71 -3.82
N HIS A 417 3.62 5.19 -4.68
CA HIS A 417 3.96 4.83 -6.06
C HIS A 417 4.34 6.07 -6.89
N PHE A 418 3.65 7.19 -6.71
CA PHE A 418 3.91 8.42 -7.44
C PHE A 418 5.00 9.31 -6.79
N ARG A 419 5.58 8.89 -5.66
CA ARG A 419 6.57 9.65 -4.90
C ARG A 419 7.88 9.92 -5.65
N ARG A 420 8.20 9.07 -6.64
CA ARG A 420 9.38 9.25 -7.51
C ARG A 420 9.25 10.45 -8.45
N ILE A 421 8.01 10.85 -8.76
CA ILE A 421 7.72 11.95 -9.68
C ILE A 421 7.57 13.24 -8.87
N PRO A 422 8.13 14.38 -9.31
CA PRO A 422 7.96 15.66 -8.63
C PRO A 422 6.51 16.16 -8.76
N LEU A 423 5.68 15.86 -7.76
CA LEU A 423 4.29 16.30 -7.71
C LEU A 423 4.19 17.74 -7.21
N SER A 424 3.48 18.59 -7.98
CA SER A 424 3.15 19.96 -7.60
C SER A 424 1.97 20.05 -6.63
N GLY A 425 1.15 19.01 -6.56
CA GLY A 425 -0.01 18.91 -5.68
C GLY A 425 -0.97 17.80 -6.07
N CYS A 426 -2.15 17.80 -5.48
CA CYS A 426 -3.22 16.85 -5.80
C CYS A 426 -4.55 17.52 -6.14
N ILE A 427 -5.41 16.78 -6.82
CA ILE A 427 -6.79 17.17 -7.12
C ILE A 427 -7.71 16.10 -6.55
N MET A 428 -8.65 16.52 -5.70
CA MET A 428 -9.65 15.65 -5.10
C MET A 428 -10.83 15.47 -6.04
N THR A 429 -11.26 14.23 -6.29
CA THR A 429 -12.42 13.92 -7.15
C THR A 429 -13.46 13.08 -6.43
N LYS A 430 -14.66 12.95 -7.01
CA LYS A 430 -15.76 12.12 -6.49
C LYS A 430 -16.19 12.50 -5.06
N LEU A 431 -16.17 13.79 -4.72
CA LEU A 431 -16.63 14.24 -3.41
C LEU A 431 -18.14 14.01 -3.21
N ASP A 432 -18.91 14.02 -4.29
CA ASP A 432 -20.36 13.77 -4.33
C ASP A 432 -20.75 12.32 -4.01
N GLU A 433 -19.84 11.37 -4.21
CA GLU A 433 -20.06 9.94 -3.94
C GLU A 433 -19.45 9.49 -2.60
N CYS A 434 -18.85 10.42 -1.85
CA CYS A 434 -18.05 10.14 -0.67
C CYS A 434 -18.91 10.02 0.60
N LEU A 435 -18.66 8.98 1.40
CA LEU A 435 -19.29 8.78 2.72
C LEU A 435 -18.49 9.42 3.85
N SER A 436 -17.16 9.45 3.73
CA SER A 436 -16.23 9.94 4.74
C SER A 436 -15.03 10.59 4.07
N LEU A 437 -14.73 11.82 4.48
CA LEU A 437 -13.66 12.63 3.90
C LEU A 437 -12.37 12.60 4.74
N GLY A 438 -12.44 12.12 5.99
CA GLY A 438 -11.30 12.13 6.90
C GLY A 438 -10.13 11.28 6.43
N GLU A 439 -10.38 10.21 5.67
CA GLU A 439 -9.32 9.39 5.08
C GLU A 439 -8.45 10.20 4.13
N PHE A 440 -9.08 10.97 3.25
CA PHE A 440 -8.40 11.84 2.30
C PHE A 440 -7.61 12.93 3.03
N VAL A 441 -8.25 13.62 3.99
CA VAL A 441 -7.62 14.68 4.79
C VAL A 441 -6.38 14.15 5.51
N SER A 442 -6.47 12.97 6.13
CA SER A 442 -5.36 12.37 6.86
C SER A 442 -4.16 12.11 5.96
N VAL A 443 -4.41 11.52 4.78
CA VAL A 443 -3.34 11.17 3.84
C VAL A 443 -2.68 12.44 3.28
N VAL A 444 -3.46 13.46 2.96
CA VAL A 444 -2.96 14.75 2.45
C VAL A 444 -2.08 15.44 3.49
N VAL A 445 -2.51 15.49 4.75
CA VAL A 445 -1.75 16.08 5.86
C VAL A 445 -0.45 15.29 6.11
N GLN A 446 -0.55 13.96 6.22
CA GLN A 446 0.60 13.09 6.49
C GLN A 446 1.69 13.14 5.41
N ASN A 447 1.30 13.25 4.14
CA ASN A 447 2.25 13.33 3.02
C ASN A 447 2.60 14.77 2.62
N SER A 448 2.05 15.78 3.32
CA SER A 448 2.25 17.21 3.01
C SER A 448 1.96 17.56 1.54
N LEU A 449 0.96 16.91 0.93
CA LEU A 449 0.67 17.04 -0.50
C LEU A 449 -0.41 18.12 -0.71
N PRO A 450 -0.10 19.29 -1.32
CA PRO A 450 -1.04 20.38 -1.35
C PRO A 450 -2.22 20.13 -2.31
N VAL A 451 -3.45 20.36 -1.83
CA VAL A 451 -4.67 20.21 -2.63
C VAL A 451 -4.90 21.46 -3.47
N ALA A 452 -5.09 21.31 -4.79
CA ALA A 452 -5.34 22.42 -5.72
C ALA A 452 -6.84 22.62 -5.98
N TYR A 453 -7.53 21.52 -6.30
CA TYR A 453 -8.91 21.52 -6.76
C TYR A 453 -9.73 20.40 -6.12
N ILE A 454 -11.04 20.63 -6.08
CA ILE A 454 -12.03 19.69 -5.58
C ILE A 454 -13.12 19.56 -6.64
N ALA A 455 -13.36 18.35 -7.11
CA ALA A 455 -14.46 18.01 -8.01
C ALA A 455 -15.57 17.28 -7.25
N ASN A 456 -16.78 17.83 -7.31
CA ASN A 456 -17.93 17.47 -6.47
C ASN A 456 -19.19 17.16 -7.27
N GLY A 457 -19.03 16.56 -8.45
CA GLY A 457 -20.15 16.21 -9.32
C GLY A 457 -19.70 15.86 -10.74
N GLN A 458 -20.65 15.65 -11.64
CA GLN A 458 -20.41 15.17 -13.01
C GLN A 458 -20.45 16.27 -14.08
N ARG A 459 -21.01 17.44 -13.78
CA ARG A 459 -21.21 18.53 -14.73
C ARG A 459 -19.88 19.22 -15.06
N VAL A 460 -19.77 19.65 -16.31
CA VAL A 460 -18.60 20.33 -16.86
C VAL A 460 -19.07 21.69 -17.39
N PRO A 461 -18.54 22.82 -16.90
CA PRO A 461 -17.43 22.99 -15.94
C PRO A 461 -17.82 23.12 -14.46
N GLU A 462 -19.11 23.12 -14.12
CA GLU A 462 -19.59 23.68 -12.85
C GLU A 462 -19.09 22.92 -11.60
N ASP A 463 -18.91 21.60 -11.72
CA ASP A 463 -18.57 20.74 -10.58
C ASP A 463 -17.05 20.64 -10.35
N ILE A 464 -16.35 21.77 -10.37
CA ILE A 464 -14.95 21.90 -9.94
C ILE A 464 -14.69 23.24 -9.24
N VAL A 465 -14.14 23.19 -8.03
CA VAL A 465 -13.85 24.37 -7.21
C VAL A 465 -12.40 24.36 -6.73
N ILE A 466 -11.85 25.55 -6.48
CA ILE A 466 -10.52 25.70 -5.88
C ILE A 466 -10.59 25.15 -4.45
N ALA A 467 -9.57 24.38 -4.06
CA ALA A 467 -9.54 23.78 -2.74
C ALA A 467 -9.45 24.84 -1.64
N GLN A 468 -10.38 24.79 -0.70
CA GLN A 468 -10.38 25.61 0.51
C GLN A 468 -10.41 24.70 1.73
N PRO A 469 -9.47 24.83 2.68
CA PRO A 469 -9.41 23.95 3.85
C PRO A 469 -10.71 23.97 4.67
N LYS A 470 -11.29 25.16 4.85
CA LYS A 470 -12.55 25.34 5.58
C LYS A 470 -13.71 24.60 4.92
N TYR A 471 -13.77 24.62 3.59
CA TYR A 471 -14.80 23.90 2.84
C TYR A 471 -14.65 22.38 2.99
N MET A 472 -13.42 21.85 2.92
CA MET A 472 -13.16 20.42 3.11
C MET A 472 -13.58 19.95 4.51
N VAL A 473 -13.17 20.67 5.55
CA VAL A 473 -13.51 20.31 6.94
C VAL A 473 -15.01 20.46 7.21
N ALA A 474 -15.65 21.51 6.70
CA ALA A 474 -17.10 21.68 6.82
C ALA A 474 -17.86 20.52 6.14
N LYS A 475 -17.42 20.09 4.95
CA LYS A 475 -18.00 18.94 4.25
C LYS A 475 -17.75 17.63 4.98
N ALA A 476 -16.58 17.44 5.58
CA ALA A 476 -16.29 16.27 6.41
C ALA A 476 -17.22 16.20 7.64
N ASN A 477 -17.47 17.35 8.30
CA ASN A 477 -18.38 17.41 9.45
C ASN A 477 -19.84 17.18 9.03
N GLU A 478 -20.28 17.71 7.88
CA GLU A 478 -21.62 17.45 7.33
C GLU A 478 -21.84 15.95 7.04
N LEU A 479 -20.84 15.28 6.46
CA LEU A 479 -20.90 13.84 6.21
C LEU A 479 -20.95 13.02 7.50
N LEU A 480 -20.21 13.43 8.53
CA LEU A 480 -20.26 12.82 9.86
C LEU A 480 -21.64 12.97 10.51
N GLU A 481 -22.26 14.15 10.44
CA GLU A 481 -23.59 14.38 11.01
C GLU A 481 -24.64 13.50 10.31
N LYS A 482 -24.59 13.44 8.97
CA LYS A 482 -25.47 12.55 8.19
C LYS A 482 -25.25 11.06 8.50
N SER A 483 -24.02 10.63 8.77
CA SER A 483 -23.78 9.23 9.12
C SER A 483 -24.33 8.91 10.51
N THR A 484 -24.23 9.84 11.47
CA THR A 484 -24.79 9.67 12.81
C THR A 484 -26.31 9.71 12.85
N GLU A 485 -26.96 10.50 12.00
CA GLU A 485 -28.43 10.53 11.89
C GLU A 485 -28.99 9.24 11.29
N ASN A 486 -28.21 8.57 10.45
CA ASN A 486 -28.60 7.32 9.78
C ASN A 486 -28.24 6.06 10.59
N GLU A 487 -27.58 6.17 11.75
CA GLU A 487 -27.44 5.04 12.67
C GLU A 487 -28.81 4.73 13.30
N PRO A 488 -29.48 3.61 12.99
CA PRO A 488 -30.68 3.23 13.71
C PRO A 488 -30.30 3.03 15.18
N HIS A 489 -30.93 3.81 16.07
CA HIS A 489 -30.84 3.60 17.52
C HIS A 489 -31.41 2.22 17.88
N TYR A 490 -30.59 1.17 17.76
CA TYR A 490 -30.97 -0.22 18.04
C TYR A 490 -31.04 -0.55 19.55
N TRP A 491 -31.14 0.46 20.40
CA TRP A 491 -31.17 0.32 21.84
C TRP A 491 -32.31 1.18 22.41
N ASN A 492 -33.52 0.62 22.42
CA ASN A 492 -34.55 0.81 23.47
C ASN A 492 -35.91 0.24 23.01
N SER A 493 -36.04 -1.09 22.94
CA SER A 493 -37.33 -1.77 23.12
C SER A 493 -37.15 -3.29 23.07
N ASP A 494 -36.63 -3.90 24.14
CA ASP A 494 -36.86 -5.34 24.42
C ASP A 494 -36.49 -5.69 25.87
N SER A 495 -36.82 -4.81 26.82
CA SER A 495 -36.61 -5.08 28.25
C SER A 495 -37.85 -4.80 29.12
N GLU A 496 -39.04 -4.78 28.53
CA GLU A 496 -40.31 -4.78 29.29
C GLU A 496 -41.34 -5.70 28.61
N ARG A 497 -41.20 -7.00 28.84
CA ARG A 497 -42.29 -7.99 28.82
C ARG A 497 -41.78 -9.29 29.44
N PHE A 498 -41.78 -9.33 30.77
CA PHE A 498 -41.92 -10.55 31.55
C PHE A 498 -42.91 -10.29 32.67
#